data_AF-A0A6N8HYW5-F1
#
_entry.id   AF-A0A6N8HYW5-F1
#
_cell.length_a   1.000
_cell.length_b   1.000
_cell.length_c   1.000
_cell.angle_alpha   90.00
_cell.angle_beta   90.00
_cell.angle_gamma   90.00
#
_symmetry.space_group_name_H-M   'P 1'
#
loop_
_entity.id
_entity.type
_entity.pdbx_description
1 polymer ?
#
loop_
_entity_poly.entity_id
_entity_poly.type
_entity_poly.pdbx_seq_one_letter_code
_entity_poly.pdbx_strand_id
1 'polypeptide(L)'
;MADSCYINQTNSRWNDLPFKGSTVGESGCIVCCAAMIICKKLSISDDTGKLAVIKSVISKCTDKNGKFSWAATITYRDTTFKFTRTTTKPNYAAWPIVFYRSYGHAVLATSPSTVLDPGNYRITTVEAANKQYKSSDMAYWTHTTSGGDDSFTCDTTSTVTIQRGNRYIARITCSQYPKVVAGTGGIVSISLASQSGSNYYFAFTGVSAGSTGIYINNRSSAVFVCKVV
;
A
#
# COMPACT_ATOMS: atom_id res chain seq x y z
N MET A 1 -13.42 -11.64 6.51
CA MET A 1 -13.42 -10.23 6.96
C MET A 1 -13.06 -9.36 5.78
N ALA A 2 -13.81 -8.30 5.47
CA ALA A 2 -13.43 -7.37 4.41
C ALA A 2 -12.02 -6.84 4.68
N ASP A 3 -11.17 -6.77 3.66
CA ASP A 3 -9.81 -6.22 3.81
C ASP A 3 -9.90 -4.82 4.46
N SER A 4 -9.02 -4.50 5.41
CA SER A 4 -9.11 -3.25 6.19
C SER A 4 -9.07 -2.00 5.31
N CYS A 5 -8.51 -2.12 4.11
CA CYS A 5 -8.48 -1.08 3.09
C CYS A 5 -9.80 -0.91 2.31
N TYR A 6 -10.80 -1.78 2.47
CA TYR A 6 -12.02 -1.78 1.66
C TYR A 6 -12.76 -0.44 1.75
N ILE A 7 -13.23 0.03 0.58
CA ILE A 7 -14.00 1.24 0.38
C ILE A 7 -15.29 0.86 -0.35
N ASN A 8 -16.43 1.00 0.34
CA ASN A 8 -17.76 0.90 -0.25
C ASN A 8 -18.19 2.27 -0.77
N GLN A 9 -18.27 2.47 -2.08
CA GLN A 9 -18.58 3.77 -2.70
C GLN A 9 -19.96 4.32 -2.31
N THR A 10 -20.88 3.46 -1.86
CA THR A 10 -22.24 3.85 -1.42
C THR A 10 -22.28 4.41 0.01
N ASN A 11 -21.14 4.42 0.72
CA ASN A 11 -21.04 4.99 2.06
C ASN A 11 -21.26 6.51 2.03
N SER A 12 -22.15 7.02 2.90
CA SER A 12 -22.51 8.44 3.00
C SER A 12 -21.34 9.38 3.30
N ARG A 13 -20.20 8.86 3.77
CA ARG A 13 -18.99 9.67 4.03
C ARG A 13 -18.30 10.16 2.76
N TRP A 14 -18.50 9.48 1.63
CA TRP A 14 -17.84 9.83 0.40
C TRP A 14 -18.69 9.67 -0.85
N ASN A 15 -19.86 9.02 -0.81
CA ASN A 15 -20.75 8.86 -1.96
C ASN A 15 -21.02 10.20 -2.69
N ASP A 16 -21.22 11.29 -1.95
CA ASP A 16 -21.56 12.60 -2.49
C ASP A 16 -20.33 13.45 -2.83
N LEU A 17 -19.11 12.90 -2.70
CA LEU A 17 -17.91 13.62 -3.10
C LEU A 17 -17.95 13.87 -4.61
N PRO A 18 -17.92 15.13 -5.04
CA PRO A 18 -17.97 15.45 -6.45
C PRO A 18 -16.65 15.12 -7.11
N PHE A 19 -16.71 14.54 -8.30
CA PHE A 19 -15.61 14.54 -9.24
C PHE A 19 -16.15 14.80 -10.64
N LYS A 20 -15.51 15.74 -11.35
CA LYS A 20 -16.07 16.52 -12.48
C LYS A 20 -17.12 15.77 -13.33
N GLY A 21 -18.39 16.14 -13.14
CA GLY A 21 -19.53 15.60 -13.89
C GLY A 21 -20.29 14.47 -13.21
N SER A 22 -19.87 14.00 -12.03
CA SER A 22 -20.54 12.95 -11.24
C SER A 22 -20.11 13.00 -9.77
N THR A 23 -20.46 11.97 -9.00
CA THR A 23 -20.06 11.74 -7.60
C THR A 23 -19.44 10.36 -7.42
N VAL A 24 -18.68 10.16 -6.34
CA VAL A 24 -18.07 8.86 -6.02
C VAL A 24 -19.11 7.73 -5.97
N GLY A 25 -20.31 8.00 -5.46
CA GLY A 25 -21.39 7.03 -5.40
C GLY A 25 -21.89 6.62 -6.78
N GLU A 26 -21.97 7.55 -7.73
CA GLU A 26 -22.50 7.32 -9.08
C GLU A 26 -21.49 6.65 -10.02
N SER A 27 -20.23 7.11 -10.03
CA SER A 27 -19.24 6.68 -11.03
C SER A 27 -17.83 6.44 -10.44
N GLY A 28 -17.68 6.47 -9.12
CA GLY A 28 -16.38 6.46 -8.44
C GLY A 28 -15.71 5.10 -8.28
N CYS A 29 -16.26 4.02 -8.85
CA CYS A 29 -15.75 2.66 -8.65
C CYS A 29 -14.23 2.53 -8.90
N ILE A 30 -13.73 3.11 -9.99
CA ILE A 30 -12.29 3.08 -10.33
C ILE A 30 -11.44 3.94 -9.37
N VAL A 31 -11.98 5.07 -8.91
CA VAL A 31 -11.35 5.93 -7.89
C VAL A 31 -11.24 5.17 -6.57
N CYS A 32 -12.32 4.50 -6.14
CA CYS A 32 -12.32 3.67 -4.93
C CYS A 32 -11.31 2.52 -5.04
N CYS A 33 -11.21 1.85 -6.20
CA CYS A 33 -10.23 0.79 -6.42
C CYS A 33 -8.78 1.31 -6.29
N ALA A 34 -8.45 2.44 -6.93
CA ALA A 34 -7.14 3.06 -6.79
C ALA A 34 -6.85 3.51 -5.35
N ALA A 35 -7.85 4.05 -4.65
CA ALA A 35 -7.73 4.42 -3.24
C ALA A 35 -7.49 3.20 -2.34
N MET A 36 -8.17 2.06 -2.58
CA MET A 36 -7.94 0.81 -1.82
C MET A 36 -6.50 0.31 -1.97
N ILE A 37 -5.90 0.42 -3.16
CA ILE A 37 -4.48 0.07 -3.40
C ILE A 37 -3.55 0.93 -2.53
N ILE A 38 -3.79 2.25 -2.48
CA ILE A 38 -3.00 3.18 -1.65
C ILE A 38 -3.20 2.88 -0.17
N CYS A 39 -4.46 2.73 0.26
CA CYS A 39 -4.80 2.41 1.65
C CYS A 39 -4.17 1.10 2.11
N LYS A 40 -4.17 0.06 1.25
CA LYS A 40 -3.52 -1.22 1.55
C LYS A 40 -2.01 -1.06 1.73
N LYS A 41 -1.36 -0.35 0.81
CA LYS A 41 0.10 -0.15 0.83
C LYS A 41 0.56 0.66 2.06
N LEU A 42 -0.25 1.63 2.47
CA LEU A 42 0.06 2.55 3.57
C LEU A 42 -0.64 2.20 4.89
N SER A 43 -1.27 1.01 4.97
CA SER A 43 -2.01 0.54 6.15
C SER A 43 -3.07 1.54 6.68
N ILE A 44 -3.71 2.29 5.78
CA ILE A 44 -4.79 3.24 6.11
C ILE A 44 -6.11 2.47 6.18
N SER A 45 -6.68 2.38 7.38
CA SER A 45 -7.91 1.61 7.64
C SER A 45 -9.07 2.47 8.14
N ASP A 46 -8.79 3.65 8.71
CA ASP A 46 -9.80 4.57 9.23
C ASP A 46 -10.47 5.38 8.11
N ASP A 47 -11.72 5.79 8.35
CA ASP A 47 -12.53 6.47 7.34
C ASP A 47 -12.02 7.87 6.99
N THR A 48 -11.39 8.57 7.93
CA THR A 48 -10.80 9.89 7.70
C THR A 48 -9.62 9.80 6.74
N GLY A 49 -8.74 8.81 6.96
CA GLY A 49 -7.63 8.50 6.08
C GLY A 49 -8.09 8.06 4.70
N LYS A 50 -9.09 7.16 4.62
CA LYS A 50 -9.68 6.72 3.34
C LYS A 50 -10.27 7.90 2.56
N LEU A 51 -11.03 8.76 3.23
CA LEU A 51 -11.62 9.97 2.64
C LEU A 51 -10.54 10.89 2.04
N ALA A 52 -9.43 11.10 2.76
CA ALA A 52 -8.30 11.89 2.28
C ALA A 52 -7.67 11.27 1.02
N VAL A 53 -7.45 9.95 1.01
CA VAL A 53 -6.93 9.23 -0.16
C VAL A 53 -7.86 9.35 -1.36
N ILE A 54 -9.17 9.15 -1.18
CA ILE A 54 -10.17 9.28 -2.26
C ILE A 54 -10.09 10.68 -2.90
N LYS A 55 -10.04 11.74 -2.08
CA LYS A 55 -9.90 13.12 -2.57
C LYS A 55 -8.60 13.33 -3.36
N SER A 56 -7.49 12.78 -2.88
CA SER A 56 -6.21 12.87 -3.61
C SER A 56 -6.24 12.10 -4.93
N VAL A 57 -6.82 10.90 -4.98
CA VAL A 57 -7.00 10.12 -6.21
C VAL A 57 -7.86 10.89 -7.21
N ILE A 58 -8.98 11.47 -6.79
CA ILE A 58 -9.81 12.32 -7.64
C ILE A 58 -8.97 13.44 -8.24
N SER A 59 -8.26 14.19 -7.41
CA SER A 59 -7.50 15.37 -7.86
C SER A 59 -6.32 15.04 -8.79
N LYS A 60 -5.71 13.86 -8.64
CA LYS A 60 -4.43 13.54 -9.30
C LYS A 60 -4.52 12.48 -10.38
N CYS A 61 -5.56 11.65 -10.36
CA CYS A 61 -5.69 10.50 -11.26
C CYS A 61 -6.88 10.61 -12.21
N THR A 62 -7.72 11.63 -12.09
CA THR A 62 -8.85 11.85 -13.01
C THR A 62 -8.59 13.04 -13.94
N ASP A 63 -9.14 12.97 -15.15
CA ASP A 63 -9.04 14.03 -16.15
C ASP A 63 -10.09 15.14 -15.95
N LYS A 64 -10.13 16.11 -16.88
CA LYS A 64 -11.10 17.21 -16.81
C LYS A 64 -12.58 16.78 -16.87
N ASN A 65 -12.85 15.55 -17.30
CA ASN A 65 -14.18 14.96 -17.40
C ASN A 65 -14.46 13.95 -16.28
N GLY A 66 -13.61 13.91 -15.24
CA GLY A 66 -13.76 12.97 -14.13
C GLY A 66 -13.38 11.53 -14.48
N LYS A 67 -12.85 11.26 -15.69
CA LYS A 67 -12.45 9.92 -16.10
C LYS A 67 -11.07 9.59 -15.54
N PHE A 68 -10.89 8.38 -15.04
CA PHE A 68 -9.57 7.94 -14.60
C PHE A 68 -8.60 7.91 -15.79
N SER A 69 -7.46 8.59 -15.63
CA SER A 69 -6.48 8.76 -16.70
C SER A 69 -5.86 7.43 -17.09
N TRP A 70 -5.53 7.27 -18.38
CA TRP A 70 -4.91 6.03 -18.88
C TRP A 70 -3.53 5.79 -18.27
N ALA A 71 -2.80 6.86 -18.00
CA ALA A 71 -1.63 6.84 -17.13
C ALA A 71 -1.86 7.89 -16.05
N ALA A 72 -1.83 7.48 -14.79
CA ALA A 72 -1.98 8.36 -13.65
C ALA A 72 -0.79 8.19 -12.70
N THR A 73 -0.35 9.27 -12.08
CA THR A 73 0.70 9.24 -11.06
C THR A 73 0.26 10.09 -9.89
N ILE A 74 0.36 9.53 -8.69
CA ILE A 74 0.00 10.19 -7.45
C ILE A 74 1.08 9.90 -6.42
N THR A 75 1.60 10.94 -5.79
CA THR A 75 2.42 10.81 -4.59
C THR A 75 1.55 11.10 -3.38
N TYR A 76 1.53 10.17 -2.42
CA TYR A 76 0.78 10.29 -1.18
C TYR A 76 1.64 9.79 -0.02
N ARG A 77 1.86 10.63 1.00
CA ARG A 77 2.79 10.36 2.13
C ARG A 77 4.13 9.80 1.63
N ASP A 78 4.75 10.50 0.68
CA ASP A 78 6.06 10.17 0.10
C ASP A 78 6.16 8.84 -0.66
N THR A 79 5.03 8.16 -0.85
CA THR A 79 4.91 6.99 -1.73
C THR A 79 4.27 7.41 -3.04
N THR A 80 4.95 7.17 -4.15
CA THR A 80 4.47 7.38 -5.50
C THR A 80 3.84 6.12 -6.05
N PHE A 81 2.60 6.24 -6.50
CA PHE A 81 1.83 5.21 -7.18
C PHE A 81 1.67 5.61 -8.64
N LYS A 82 2.07 4.73 -9.56
CA LYS A 82 1.86 4.90 -10.99
C LYS A 82 0.88 3.86 -11.48
N PHE A 83 -0.28 4.31 -11.96
CA PHE A 83 -1.31 3.46 -12.56
C PHE A 83 -1.18 3.53 -14.08
N THR A 84 -1.19 2.37 -14.75
CA THR A 84 -1.06 2.28 -16.20
C THR A 84 -2.14 1.37 -16.76
N ARG A 85 -2.91 1.90 -17.72
CA ARG A 85 -3.95 1.16 -18.42
C ARG A 85 -3.34 0.11 -19.35
N THR A 86 -3.95 -1.07 -19.40
CA THR A 86 -3.66 -2.13 -20.36
C THR A 86 -4.93 -2.88 -20.73
N THR A 87 -4.95 -3.53 -21.88
CA THR A 87 -6.00 -4.48 -22.28
C THR A 87 -5.55 -5.93 -22.12
N THR A 88 -4.26 -6.17 -21.89
CA THR A 88 -3.74 -7.50 -21.58
C THR A 88 -4.07 -7.84 -20.13
N LYS A 89 -4.70 -9.00 -19.91
CA LYS A 89 -5.04 -9.47 -18.55
C LYS A 89 -3.78 -9.63 -17.69
N PRO A 90 -3.62 -8.84 -16.61
CA PRO A 90 -2.48 -8.94 -15.73
C PRO A 90 -2.65 -10.08 -14.71
N ASN A 91 -1.61 -10.35 -13.93
CA ASN A 91 -1.73 -11.23 -12.76
C ASN A 91 -2.65 -10.58 -11.71
N TYR A 92 -3.76 -11.24 -11.39
CA TYR A 92 -4.73 -10.71 -10.42
C TYR A 92 -4.20 -10.70 -8.97
N ALA A 93 -3.19 -11.52 -8.65
CA ALA A 93 -2.50 -11.44 -7.37
C ALA A 93 -1.67 -10.14 -7.21
N ALA A 94 -1.45 -9.38 -8.29
CA ALA A 94 -0.81 -8.07 -8.25
C ALA A 94 -1.80 -6.91 -8.06
N TRP A 95 -3.04 -7.22 -7.65
CA TRP A 95 -4.08 -6.25 -7.32
C TRP A 95 -4.45 -5.24 -8.44
N PRO A 96 -4.64 -5.69 -9.69
CA PRO A 96 -5.06 -4.81 -10.76
C PRO A 96 -6.50 -4.32 -10.56
N ILE A 97 -6.78 -3.11 -11.02
CA ILE A 97 -8.16 -2.66 -11.21
C ILE A 97 -8.69 -3.32 -12.48
N VAL A 98 -9.83 -3.98 -12.40
CA VAL A 98 -10.55 -4.58 -13.53
C VAL A 98 -11.71 -3.66 -13.87
N PHE A 99 -11.74 -3.14 -15.10
CA PHE A 99 -12.77 -2.22 -15.58
C PHE A 99 -13.59 -2.88 -16.69
N TYR A 100 -14.87 -3.13 -16.42
CA TYR A 100 -15.83 -3.70 -17.35
C TYR A 100 -16.38 -2.59 -18.26
N ARG A 101 -15.81 -2.44 -19.45
CA ARG A 101 -16.03 -1.27 -20.33
C ARG A 101 -17.48 -1.14 -20.78
N SER A 102 -18.11 -2.25 -21.17
CA SER A 102 -19.50 -2.28 -21.62
C SER A 102 -20.50 -1.89 -20.54
N TYR A 103 -20.13 -2.09 -19.26
CA TYR A 103 -21.00 -1.77 -18.13
C TYR A 103 -20.62 -0.43 -17.48
N GLY A 104 -19.36 0.01 -17.59
CA GLY A 104 -18.87 1.21 -16.94
C GLY A 104 -18.58 1.03 -15.44
N HIS A 105 -18.16 -0.17 -15.01
CA HIS A 105 -17.89 -0.47 -13.59
C HIS A 105 -16.48 -1.03 -13.37
N ALA A 106 -15.93 -0.77 -12.18
CA ALA A 106 -14.61 -1.22 -11.78
C ALA A 106 -14.66 -2.05 -10.49
N VAL A 107 -13.87 -3.11 -10.45
CA VAL A 107 -13.59 -3.88 -9.24
C VAL A 107 -12.07 -4.00 -9.05
N LEU A 108 -11.64 -4.21 -7.82
CA LEU A 108 -10.24 -4.47 -7.51
C LEU A 108 -10.05 -5.97 -7.37
N ALA A 109 -9.33 -6.61 -8.29
CA ALA A 109 -8.94 -7.99 -8.10
C ALA A 109 -7.95 -8.08 -6.93
N THR A 110 -8.03 -9.12 -6.12
CA THR A 110 -7.12 -9.33 -4.97
C THR A 110 -6.41 -10.69 -5.02
N SER A 111 -6.92 -11.60 -5.84
CA SER A 111 -6.33 -12.89 -6.20
C SER A 111 -6.94 -13.37 -7.53
N PRO A 112 -6.49 -14.51 -8.09
CA PRO A 112 -7.12 -15.11 -9.27
C PRO A 112 -8.62 -15.41 -9.12
N SER A 113 -9.14 -15.54 -7.89
CA SER A 113 -10.53 -15.90 -7.62
C SER A 113 -11.33 -14.83 -6.87
N THR A 114 -10.68 -13.83 -6.26
CA THR A 114 -11.35 -12.84 -5.38
C THR A 114 -11.25 -11.42 -5.89
N VAL A 115 -12.28 -10.62 -5.61
CA VAL A 115 -12.35 -9.18 -5.88
C VAL A 115 -12.88 -8.41 -4.67
N LEU A 116 -12.59 -7.11 -4.65
CA LEU A 116 -13.29 -6.12 -3.84
C LEU A 116 -14.09 -5.23 -4.78
N ASP A 117 -15.41 -5.25 -4.64
CA ASP A 117 -16.31 -4.42 -5.42
C ASP A 117 -16.77 -3.20 -4.60
N PRO A 118 -16.41 -1.97 -5.01
CA PRO A 118 -16.83 -0.76 -4.30
C PRO A 118 -18.33 -0.47 -4.41
N GLY A 119 -18.99 -0.88 -5.49
CA GLY A 119 -20.41 -0.62 -5.74
C GLY A 119 -21.33 -1.69 -5.15
N ASN A 120 -20.82 -2.90 -4.91
CA ASN A 120 -21.59 -4.00 -4.36
C ASN A 120 -20.75 -4.94 -3.50
N TYR A 121 -20.73 -4.71 -2.19
CA TYR A 121 -19.96 -5.49 -1.21
C TYR A 121 -20.24 -7.01 -1.20
N ARG A 122 -21.35 -7.46 -1.83
CA ARG A 122 -21.70 -8.88 -1.93
C ARG A 122 -20.96 -9.59 -3.07
N ILE A 123 -20.40 -8.85 -4.02
CA ILE A 123 -19.59 -9.40 -5.11
C ILE A 123 -18.14 -9.49 -4.62
N THR A 124 -17.73 -10.71 -4.28
CA THR A 124 -16.42 -11.00 -3.67
C THR A 124 -15.54 -11.92 -4.52
N THR A 125 -16.08 -12.47 -5.62
CA THR A 125 -15.35 -13.37 -6.52
C THR A 125 -15.24 -12.81 -7.93
N VAL A 126 -14.16 -13.18 -8.62
CA VAL A 126 -13.92 -12.83 -10.03
C VAL A 126 -15.06 -13.36 -10.91
N GLU A 127 -15.53 -14.57 -10.64
CA GLU A 127 -16.64 -15.19 -11.38
C GLU A 127 -17.94 -14.40 -11.21
N ALA A 128 -18.30 -14.02 -9.98
CA ALA A 128 -19.50 -13.24 -9.71
C ALA A 128 -19.45 -11.87 -10.41
N ALA A 129 -18.29 -11.19 -10.35
CA ALA A 129 -18.11 -9.92 -11.04
C ALA A 129 -18.22 -10.07 -12.57
N ASN A 130 -17.58 -11.09 -13.15
CA ASN A 130 -17.65 -11.34 -14.60
C ASN A 130 -19.08 -11.63 -15.07
N LYS A 131 -19.86 -12.37 -14.28
CA LYS A 131 -21.26 -12.66 -14.55
C LYS A 131 -22.12 -11.39 -14.46
N GLN A 132 -21.94 -10.60 -13.41
CA GLN A 132 -22.71 -9.37 -13.17
C GLN A 132 -22.43 -8.31 -14.24
N TYR A 133 -21.16 -8.08 -14.56
CA TYR A 133 -20.71 -6.93 -15.34
C TYR A 133 -20.36 -7.27 -16.80
N LYS A 134 -20.66 -8.50 -17.23
CA LYS A 134 -20.52 -8.98 -18.61
C LYS A 134 -19.08 -8.82 -19.13
N SER A 135 -18.21 -9.75 -18.77
CA SER A 135 -16.76 -9.72 -19.05
C SER A 135 -16.33 -9.85 -20.52
N SER A 136 -17.21 -9.58 -21.49
CA SER A 136 -16.87 -9.62 -22.92
C SER A 136 -15.95 -8.47 -23.35
N ASP A 137 -15.90 -7.39 -22.56
CA ASP A 137 -15.03 -6.25 -22.83
C ASP A 137 -14.45 -5.64 -21.55
N MET A 138 -13.14 -5.82 -21.34
CA MET A 138 -12.43 -5.36 -20.15
C MET A 138 -11.18 -4.55 -20.47
N ALA A 139 -10.87 -3.59 -19.61
CA ALA A 139 -9.58 -2.96 -19.49
C ALA A 139 -9.06 -3.12 -18.05
N TYR A 140 -7.77 -2.95 -17.86
CA TYR A 140 -7.12 -3.08 -16.56
C TYR A 140 -6.27 -1.86 -16.27
N TRP A 141 -6.10 -1.54 -15.00
CA TRP A 141 -5.03 -0.68 -14.55
C TRP A 141 -4.10 -1.48 -13.65
N THR A 142 -2.86 -1.65 -14.11
CA THR A 142 -1.78 -2.15 -13.26
C THR A 142 -1.18 -0.98 -12.50
N HIS A 143 -0.50 -1.27 -11.39
CA HIS A 143 0.16 -0.25 -10.61
C HIS A 143 1.57 -0.67 -10.23
N THR A 144 2.45 0.34 -10.12
CA THR A 144 3.75 0.21 -9.49
C THR A 144 3.84 1.22 -8.36
N THR A 145 4.62 0.90 -7.34
CA THR A 145 4.84 1.78 -6.20
C THR A 145 6.33 2.01 -6.02
N SER A 146 6.73 3.27 -5.89
CA SER A 146 8.10 3.69 -5.56
C SER A 146 8.04 4.76 -4.48
N GLY A 147 9.02 4.82 -3.59
CA GLY A 147 8.85 5.56 -2.33
C GLY A 147 7.99 4.77 -1.33
N GLY A 148 8.03 5.19 -0.07
CA GLY A 148 7.73 4.30 1.07
C GLY A 148 8.97 3.56 1.61
N ASP A 149 10.15 3.87 1.06
CA ASP A 149 11.34 4.08 1.89
C ASP A 149 11.02 5.32 2.72
N ASP A 150 10.33 5.25 3.87
CA ASP A 150 10.10 6.48 4.62
C ASP A 150 11.45 7.17 4.83
N SER A 151 11.53 8.47 4.61
CA SER A 151 12.70 9.24 4.98
C SER A 151 12.92 9.04 6.47
N PHE A 152 13.81 8.13 6.81
CA PHE A 152 14.21 7.87 8.16
C PHE A 152 15.61 8.44 8.35
N THR A 153 15.89 8.88 9.57
CA THR A 153 17.27 8.99 10.02
C THR A 153 17.52 7.88 11.03
N CYS A 154 18.73 7.33 11.00
CA CYS A 154 19.20 6.39 11.99
C CYS A 154 20.41 7.02 12.65
N ASP A 155 20.47 6.99 13.98
CA ASP A 155 21.67 7.42 14.71
C ASP A 155 22.85 6.45 14.52
N THR A 156 22.60 5.30 13.91
CA THR A 156 23.56 4.23 13.68
C THR A 156 23.72 3.98 12.18
N THR A 157 24.92 4.19 11.65
CA THR A 157 25.23 3.98 10.22
C THR A 157 26.48 3.13 9.97
N SER A 158 27.14 2.67 11.05
CA SER A 158 28.37 1.88 11.00
C SER A 158 28.20 0.53 11.70
N THR A 159 29.13 -0.39 11.47
CA THR A 159 29.13 -1.69 12.15
C THR A 159 29.12 -1.54 13.66
N VAL A 160 28.24 -2.27 14.33
CA VAL A 160 28.14 -2.39 15.78
C VAL A 160 28.48 -3.81 16.19
N THR A 161 29.43 -3.95 17.12
CA THR A 161 29.78 -5.25 17.71
C THR A 161 28.90 -5.50 18.94
N ILE A 162 28.24 -6.65 18.99
CA ILE A 162 27.31 -7.04 20.06
C ILE A 162 27.78 -8.39 20.61
N GLN A 163 27.99 -8.49 21.92
CA GLN A 163 28.25 -9.81 22.53
C GLN A 163 26.98 -10.65 22.52
N ARG A 164 27.09 -11.96 22.27
CA ARG A 164 25.94 -12.87 22.37
C ARG A 164 25.21 -12.70 23.72
N GLY A 165 23.88 -12.58 23.66
CA GLY A 165 23.02 -12.32 24.83
C GLY A 165 22.84 -10.85 25.18
N ASN A 166 23.75 -9.96 24.74
CA ASN A 166 23.63 -8.52 24.96
C ASN A 166 22.82 -7.86 23.84
N ARG A 167 22.34 -6.64 24.11
CA ARG A 167 21.56 -5.84 23.17
C ARG A 167 22.21 -4.49 22.85
N TYR A 168 22.05 -4.05 21.62
CA TYR A 168 22.28 -2.68 21.19
C TYR A 168 20.95 -2.00 20.87
N ILE A 169 20.83 -0.69 21.10
CA ILE A 169 19.62 0.07 20.75
C ILE A 169 19.99 1.13 19.72
N ALA A 170 19.31 1.12 18.57
CA ALA A 170 19.39 2.19 17.57
C ALA A 170 18.13 3.04 17.61
N ARG A 171 18.28 4.36 17.45
CA ARG A 171 17.16 5.29 17.25
C ARG A 171 16.91 5.49 15.77
N ILE A 172 15.70 5.15 15.35
CA ILE A 172 15.20 5.39 14.01
C ILE A 172 14.14 6.49 14.11
N THR A 173 14.41 7.65 13.54
CA THR A 173 13.43 8.75 13.45
C THR A 173 12.67 8.61 12.15
N CYS A 174 11.37 8.43 12.23
CA CYS A 174 10.50 8.15 11.09
C CYS A 174 9.09 8.73 11.33
N SER A 175 8.44 9.24 10.29
CA SER A 175 7.05 9.73 10.40
C SER A 175 6.04 8.60 10.61
N GLN A 176 6.41 7.36 10.25
CA GLN A 176 5.63 6.15 10.43
C GLN A 176 6.46 5.06 11.12
N TYR A 177 5.79 4.00 11.59
CA TYR A 177 6.47 2.86 12.22
C TYR A 177 7.42 2.21 11.21
N PRO A 178 8.74 2.19 11.46
CA PRO A 178 9.70 1.73 10.48
C PRO A 178 9.69 0.21 10.36
N LYS A 179 9.83 -0.30 9.15
CA LYS A 179 10.04 -1.72 8.88
C LYS A 179 11.52 -2.04 9.03
N VAL A 180 11.89 -2.69 10.13
CA VAL A 180 13.29 -3.06 10.44
C VAL A 180 13.47 -4.56 10.27
N VAL A 181 14.49 -4.97 9.49
CA VAL A 181 14.76 -6.38 9.17
C VAL A 181 16.26 -6.66 9.18
N ALA A 182 16.64 -7.84 9.69
CA ALA A 182 17.99 -8.38 9.54
C ALA A 182 18.09 -9.12 8.19
N GLY A 183 19.16 -8.89 7.43
CA GLY A 183 19.39 -9.54 6.14
C GLY A 183 19.67 -11.03 6.27
N THR A 184 20.38 -11.43 7.32
CA THR A 184 20.61 -12.82 7.69
C THR A 184 19.87 -13.11 8.99
N GLY A 185 18.91 -14.04 8.93
CA GLY A 185 18.13 -14.48 10.08
C GLY A 185 18.98 -15.25 11.10
N GLY A 186 18.58 -15.21 12.38
CA GLY A 186 19.22 -15.98 13.46
C GLY A 186 20.51 -15.39 14.04
N ILE A 187 21.04 -14.30 13.48
CA ILE A 187 22.20 -13.58 14.02
C ILE A 187 21.80 -12.66 15.18
N VAL A 188 20.76 -11.85 14.96
CA VAL A 188 20.16 -10.99 16.01
C VAL A 188 18.65 -11.19 16.06
N SER A 189 18.05 -10.98 17.24
CA SER A 189 16.62 -10.73 17.37
C SER A 189 16.37 -9.22 17.42
N ILE A 190 15.24 -8.78 16.86
CA ILE A 190 14.89 -7.36 16.73
C ILE A 190 13.56 -7.13 17.46
N SER A 191 13.51 -6.15 18.35
CA SER A 191 12.28 -5.74 19.03
C SER A 191 12.23 -4.23 19.24
N LEU A 192 11.03 -3.66 19.28
CA LEU A 192 10.86 -2.26 19.68
C LEU A 192 11.03 -2.17 21.21
N ALA A 193 12.02 -1.40 21.67
CA ALA A 193 12.26 -1.15 23.08
C ALA A 193 11.39 -0.01 23.63
N SER A 194 11.23 1.08 22.86
CA SER A 194 10.38 2.22 23.20
C SER A 194 10.10 3.11 21.99
N GLN A 195 9.16 4.05 22.14
CA GLN A 195 8.86 5.09 21.17
C GLN A 195 8.65 6.44 21.89
N SER A 196 9.13 7.53 21.29
CA SER A 196 8.83 8.90 21.73
C SER A 196 8.61 9.81 20.53
N GLY A 197 7.36 10.22 20.31
CA GLY A 197 6.95 10.92 19.09
C GLY A 197 7.30 10.11 17.84
N SER A 198 8.05 10.73 16.93
CA SER A 198 8.56 10.12 15.69
C SER A 198 9.86 9.32 15.87
N ASN A 199 10.33 9.13 17.10
CA ASN A 199 11.55 8.34 17.38
C ASN A 199 11.18 6.94 17.86
N TYR A 200 11.71 5.93 17.18
CA TYR A 200 11.55 4.51 17.51
C TYR A 200 12.90 3.94 17.94
N TYR A 201 12.93 3.28 19.09
CA TYR A 201 14.14 2.71 19.66
C TYR A 201 14.09 1.19 19.51
N PHE A 202 14.85 0.63 18.57
CA PHE A 202 14.88 -0.81 18.32
C PHE A 202 16.06 -1.45 19.02
N ALA A 203 15.78 -2.50 19.80
CA ALA A 203 16.79 -3.36 20.39
C ALA A 203 17.17 -4.49 19.42
N PHE A 204 18.47 -4.69 19.26
CA PHE A 204 19.10 -5.76 18.50
C PHE A 204 19.87 -6.64 19.47
N THR A 205 19.33 -7.81 19.80
CA THR A 205 19.95 -8.74 20.77
C THR A 205 20.75 -9.80 20.03
N GLY A 206 22.01 -10.00 20.40
CA GLY A 206 22.88 -11.02 19.79
C GLY A 206 22.41 -12.44 20.10
N VAL A 207 22.12 -13.22 19.06
CA VAL A 207 21.65 -14.61 19.18
C VAL A 207 22.76 -15.59 18.79
N SER A 208 23.30 -15.44 17.58
CA SER A 208 24.34 -16.33 17.05
C SER A 208 25.51 -15.51 16.51
N ALA A 209 26.74 -15.99 16.73
CA ALA A 209 27.94 -15.35 16.18
C ALA A 209 27.85 -15.23 14.65
N GLY A 210 28.29 -14.09 14.12
CA GLY A 210 28.21 -13.78 12.70
C GLY A 210 27.99 -12.30 12.43
N SER A 211 27.60 -11.94 11.21
CA SER A 211 27.29 -10.57 10.83
C SER A 211 26.02 -10.50 9.99
N THR A 212 25.21 -9.47 10.21
CA THR A 212 23.97 -9.25 9.48
C THR A 212 23.76 -7.76 9.23
N GLY A 213 23.43 -7.40 8.00
CA GLY A 213 23.02 -6.04 7.66
C GLY A 213 21.62 -5.75 8.17
N ILE A 214 21.39 -4.55 8.70
CA ILE A 214 20.06 -4.08 9.11
C ILE A 214 19.49 -3.19 8.01
N TYR A 215 18.30 -3.55 7.55
CA TYR A 215 17.58 -2.86 6.48
C TYR A 215 16.34 -2.20 7.05
N ILE A 216 16.13 -0.94 6.67
CA ILE A 216 15.01 -0.12 7.14
C ILE A 216 14.19 0.31 5.92
N ASN A 217 12.87 0.15 6.03
CA ASN A 217 11.87 0.60 5.05
C ASN A 217 12.06 0.07 3.62
N ASN A 218 12.63 -1.13 3.49
CA ASN A 218 12.93 -1.80 2.21
C ASN A 218 14.09 -1.19 1.40
N ARG A 219 14.97 -0.40 2.03
CA ARG A 219 16.24 0.00 1.40
C ARG A 219 16.99 -1.21 0.86
N SER A 220 17.59 -1.06 -0.33
CA SER A 220 18.42 -2.08 -0.98
C SER A 220 19.80 -2.24 -0.36
N SER A 221 20.30 -1.21 0.34
CA SER A 221 21.56 -1.22 1.07
C SER A 221 21.32 -1.32 2.57
N ALA A 222 22.16 -2.08 3.28
CA ALA A 222 22.16 -2.11 4.74
C ALA A 222 22.43 -0.70 5.29
N VAL A 223 21.69 -0.30 6.31
CA VAL A 223 21.84 0.98 7.02
C VAL A 223 23.04 0.92 7.94
N PHE A 224 23.22 -0.22 8.63
CA PHE A 224 24.37 -0.56 9.43
C PHE A 224 24.48 -2.09 9.55
N VAL A 225 25.54 -2.58 10.17
CA VAL A 225 25.79 -4.02 10.35
C VAL A 225 25.84 -4.35 11.83
N CYS A 226 25.12 -5.39 12.26
CA CYS A 226 25.33 -6.00 13.56
C CYS A 226 26.34 -7.15 13.41
N LYS A 227 27.46 -7.08 14.13
CA LYS A 227 28.44 -8.17 14.25
C LYS A 227 28.32 -8.78 15.63
N VAL A 228 27.87 -10.03 15.71
CA VAL A 228 27.75 -10.75 16.97
C VAL A 228 29.03 -11.54 17.23
N VAL A 229 29.61 -11.34 18.41
CA VAL A 229 30.82 -12.02 18.91
C VAL A 229 30.54 -12.83 20.17
#